data_AF-A0A160VJQ3-F1
#
_entry.id   AF-A0A160VJQ3-F1
#
_cell.length_a   1.000
_cell.length_b   1.000
_cell.length_c   1.000
_cell.angle_alpha   90.00
_cell.angle_beta   90.00
_cell.angle_gamma   90.00
#
_symmetry.space_group_name_H-M   'P 1'
#
loop_
_entity.id
_entity.type
_entity.pdbx_description
1 polymer ?
#
loop_
_entity_poly.entity_id
_entity_poly.type
_entity_poly.pdbx_seq_one_letter_code
_entity_poly.pdbx_strand_id
1 'polypeptide(L)'
;MVLLRALRSSSLYRKDQQSYILYPNRRLPHFIEKNIIPNKLAKNSKILKQLIKDKRNDFIEIDIEGKIHFNSQFRNSRLLKDALDRLDTYSEKDIQTVLNIYEEVFDHQSFTGRSCAFFKYEGLGSIYWHMVSKLLLAVNEIYYTAITTQSDQKIIDELKTIYYEIKEGIGMHKNPAQYGAFPTDPYSHTPAHCGVQQPGMTGQVKEDYIARFGELGVHVKNGCVSFKPNLLKKSEFITKRNEFNFYNIHKEKTIIPLEKNSLAFTYIQIPIIYTLSDKDQITITLKNDEKKTINGTELKSDISRSIFNRTGEINKIEVSIDHTLLN
;
A
#
# COMPACT_ATOMS: atom_id res chain seq x y z
N MET A 1 12.47 1.58 -14.06
CA MET A 1 12.01 2.95 -14.35
C MET A 1 10.73 3.02 -15.17
N VAL A 2 10.65 2.42 -16.36
CA VAL A 2 9.44 2.47 -17.23
C VAL A 2 8.14 2.17 -16.48
N LEU A 3 8.11 1.09 -15.68
CA LEU A 3 6.96 0.71 -14.88
C LEU A 3 6.51 1.79 -13.89
N LEU A 4 7.44 2.38 -13.12
CA LEU A 4 7.11 3.37 -12.09
C LEU A 4 6.61 4.69 -12.70
N ARG A 5 7.20 5.11 -13.83
CA ARG A 5 6.72 6.26 -14.61
C ARG A 5 5.30 6.02 -15.11
N ALA A 6 5.06 4.84 -15.70
CA ALA A 6 3.74 4.46 -16.20
C ALA A 6 2.71 4.38 -15.06
N LEU A 7 3.09 3.85 -13.89
CA LEU A 7 2.24 3.78 -12.71
C LEU A 7 1.79 5.18 -12.27
N ARG A 8 2.73 6.14 -12.20
CA ARG A 8 2.44 7.55 -11.85
C ARG A 8 1.49 8.22 -12.83
N SER A 9 1.60 7.93 -14.13
CA SER A 9 0.72 8.48 -15.17
C SER A 9 -0.58 7.68 -15.39
N SER A 10 -0.73 6.53 -14.73
CA SER A 10 -1.87 5.63 -14.94
C SER A 10 -3.13 6.08 -14.21
N SER A 11 -4.25 5.42 -14.52
CA SER A 11 -5.51 5.54 -13.78
C SER A 11 -5.45 5.02 -12.34
N LEU A 12 -4.33 4.41 -11.91
CA LEU A 12 -4.12 4.00 -10.52
C LEU A 12 -3.69 5.17 -9.64
N TYR A 13 -3.17 6.26 -10.21
CA TYR A 13 -2.77 7.41 -9.44
C TYR A 13 -3.97 8.29 -9.07
N ARG A 14 -4.25 8.41 -7.77
CA ARG A 14 -5.35 9.17 -7.19
C ARG A 14 -4.84 10.52 -6.68
N LYS A 15 -5.14 11.58 -7.43
CA LYS A 15 -4.52 12.91 -7.30
C LYS A 15 -4.82 13.64 -5.99
N ASP A 16 -6.04 13.55 -5.48
CA ASP A 16 -6.47 14.24 -4.24
C ASP A 16 -5.68 13.78 -2.99
N GLN A 17 -5.28 12.52 -2.98
CA GLN A 17 -4.48 11.90 -1.93
C GLN A 17 -3.02 11.66 -2.34
N GLN A 18 -2.66 12.04 -3.57
CA GLN A 18 -1.33 11.86 -4.16
C GLN A 18 -0.77 10.43 -4.00
N SER A 19 -1.62 9.42 -4.13
CA SER A 19 -1.30 8.02 -3.84
C SER A 19 -1.97 7.07 -4.85
N TYR A 20 -1.97 5.77 -4.59
CA TYR A 20 -2.38 4.75 -5.55
C TYR A 20 -3.58 3.92 -5.09
N ILE A 21 -4.52 3.65 -6.01
CA ILE A 21 -5.61 2.68 -5.83
C ILE A 21 -5.21 1.30 -6.38
N LEU A 22 -5.91 0.26 -5.95
CA LEU A 22 -5.56 -1.14 -6.29
C LEU A 22 -5.81 -1.49 -7.77
N TYR A 23 -6.84 -0.89 -8.36
CA TYR A 23 -7.26 -1.10 -9.75
C TYR A 23 -8.05 0.13 -10.22
N PRO A 24 -8.19 0.36 -11.55
CA PRO A 24 -8.83 1.55 -12.06
C PRO A 24 -10.22 1.76 -11.49
N ASN A 25 -10.50 2.99 -11.05
CA ASN A 25 -11.85 3.37 -10.64
C ASN A 25 -12.77 3.38 -11.88
N ARG A 26 -14.04 2.99 -11.71
CA ARG A 26 -15.02 2.99 -12.79
C ARG A 26 -16.40 3.36 -12.27
N ARG A 27 -17.23 3.90 -13.15
CA ARG A 27 -18.65 4.10 -12.88
C ARG A 27 -19.37 2.76 -12.96
N LEU A 28 -20.16 2.44 -11.94
CA LEU A 28 -21.16 1.37 -12.03
C LEU A 28 -22.47 1.95 -12.55
N PRO A 29 -23.25 1.19 -13.34
CA PRO A 29 -24.58 1.63 -13.76
C PRO A 29 -25.43 2.03 -12.56
N HIS A 30 -26.18 3.12 -12.70
CA HIS A 30 -27.21 3.50 -11.73
C HIS A 30 -28.31 2.45 -11.70
N PHE A 31 -29.09 2.42 -10.62
CA PHE A 31 -30.15 1.43 -10.45
C PHE A 31 -31.12 1.39 -11.65
N ILE A 32 -31.53 2.56 -12.15
CA ILE A 32 -32.46 2.69 -13.28
C ILE A 32 -31.85 2.29 -14.64
N GLU A 33 -30.53 2.17 -14.73
CA GLU A 33 -29.83 1.78 -15.96
C GLU A 33 -29.55 0.27 -15.99
N LYS A 34 -29.65 -0.39 -14.83
CA LYS A 34 -29.49 -1.83 -14.71
C LYS A 34 -30.73 -2.54 -15.22
N ASN A 35 -30.53 -3.80 -15.62
CA ASN A 35 -31.62 -4.72 -15.89
C ASN A 35 -32.61 -4.23 -16.95
N ILE A 36 -32.11 -3.65 -18.05
CA ILE A 36 -32.93 -3.28 -19.21
C ILE A 36 -32.60 -4.25 -20.33
N ILE A 37 -33.56 -5.07 -20.74
CA ILE A 37 -33.44 -5.99 -21.86
C ILE A 37 -33.62 -5.19 -23.16
N PRO A 38 -32.62 -5.16 -24.05
CA PRO A 38 -32.77 -4.50 -25.35
C PRO A 38 -33.91 -5.12 -26.16
N ASN A 39 -34.80 -4.27 -26.69
CA ASN A 39 -35.96 -4.71 -27.49
C ASN A 39 -35.58 -5.62 -28.67
N LYS A 40 -34.41 -5.40 -29.27
CA LYS A 40 -33.89 -6.25 -30.35
C LYS A 40 -33.62 -7.69 -29.87
N LEU A 41 -33.04 -7.85 -28.67
CA LEU A 41 -32.77 -9.15 -28.08
C LEU A 41 -34.06 -9.85 -27.64
N ALA A 42 -34.98 -9.10 -27.00
CA ALA A 42 -36.29 -9.63 -26.61
C ALA A 42 -37.06 -10.19 -27.82
N LYS A 43 -37.05 -9.48 -28.96
CA LYS A 43 -37.70 -9.93 -30.21
C LYS A 43 -37.06 -11.17 -30.83
N ASN A 44 -35.82 -11.51 -30.49
CA ASN A 44 -35.14 -12.70 -31.01
C ASN A 44 -35.36 -13.95 -30.14
N SER A 45 -35.83 -13.80 -28.90
CA SER A 45 -36.14 -14.93 -28.03
C SER A 45 -37.60 -15.37 -28.13
N LYS A 46 -37.84 -16.66 -28.40
CA LYS A 46 -39.18 -17.26 -28.41
C LYS A 46 -39.85 -17.14 -27.04
N ILE A 47 -39.09 -17.44 -25.98
CA ILE A 47 -39.58 -17.40 -24.59
C ILE A 47 -39.95 -15.97 -24.20
N LEU A 48 -39.05 -14.99 -24.40
CA LEU A 48 -39.32 -13.60 -23.99
C LEU A 48 -40.54 -13.02 -24.72
N LYS A 49 -40.70 -13.31 -26.03
CA LYS A 49 -41.89 -12.91 -26.79
C LYS A 49 -43.18 -13.47 -26.17
N GLN A 50 -43.17 -14.73 -25.77
CA GLN A 50 -44.34 -15.37 -25.16
C GLN A 50 -44.62 -14.80 -23.76
N LEU A 51 -43.59 -14.62 -22.93
CA LEU A 51 -43.72 -14.01 -21.60
C LEU A 51 -44.30 -12.59 -21.66
N ILE A 52 -43.91 -11.79 -22.66
CA ILE A 52 -44.47 -10.44 -22.91
C ILE A 52 -45.96 -10.54 -23.26
N LYS A 53 -46.31 -11.43 -24.20
CA LYS A 53 -47.70 -11.62 -24.65
C LYS A 53 -48.61 -12.06 -23.49
N ASP A 54 -48.11 -12.94 -22.65
CA ASP A 54 -48.84 -13.53 -21.53
C ASP A 54 -48.78 -12.68 -20.25
N LYS A 55 -48.07 -11.55 -20.27
CA LYS A 55 -47.86 -10.65 -19.12
C LYS A 55 -47.33 -11.41 -17.87
N ARG A 56 -46.33 -12.26 -18.08
CA ARG A 56 -45.71 -13.10 -17.04
C ARG A 56 -44.73 -12.32 -16.15
N ASN A 57 -45.30 -11.61 -15.18
CA ASN A 57 -44.57 -10.76 -14.22
C ASN A 57 -43.61 -11.54 -13.31
N ASP A 58 -43.78 -12.85 -13.19
CA ASP A 58 -42.86 -13.75 -12.49
C ASP A 58 -41.51 -13.94 -13.20
N PHE A 59 -41.41 -13.59 -14.50
CA PHE A 59 -40.16 -13.65 -15.25
C PHE A 59 -39.64 -12.29 -15.71
N ILE A 60 -40.53 -11.43 -16.18
CA ILE A 60 -40.19 -10.11 -16.73
C ILE A 60 -41.21 -9.07 -16.33
N GLU A 61 -40.79 -7.81 -16.25
CA GLU A 61 -41.69 -6.67 -16.04
C GLU A 61 -41.51 -5.65 -17.17
N ILE A 62 -42.58 -4.93 -17.52
CA ILE A 62 -42.53 -3.82 -18.47
C ILE A 62 -42.84 -2.54 -17.70
N ASP A 63 -41.91 -1.59 -17.69
CA ASP A 63 -42.09 -0.33 -16.99
C ASP A 63 -43.06 0.63 -17.73
N ILE A 64 -43.34 1.78 -17.11
CA ILE A 64 -44.22 2.81 -17.67
C ILE A 64 -43.67 3.46 -18.96
N GLU A 65 -42.38 3.29 -19.25
CA GLU A 65 -41.73 3.76 -20.48
C GLU A 65 -41.65 2.66 -21.56
N GLY A 66 -42.18 1.46 -21.26
CA GLY A 66 -42.16 0.31 -22.16
C GLY A 66 -40.83 -0.45 -22.20
N LYS A 67 -39.91 -0.20 -21.26
CA LYS A 67 -38.67 -0.99 -21.14
C LYS A 67 -38.96 -2.32 -20.46
N ILE A 68 -38.22 -3.34 -20.86
CA ILE A 68 -38.42 -4.71 -20.40
C ILE A 68 -37.30 -5.04 -19.39
N HIS A 69 -37.66 -5.60 -18.25
CA HIS A 69 -36.76 -5.94 -17.15
C HIS A 69 -36.90 -7.42 -16.81
N PHE A 70 -35.82 -8.10 -16.40
CA PHE A 70 -35.96 -9.39 -15.73
C PHE A 70 -36.54 -9.18 -14.32
N ASN A 71 -37.31 -10.15 -13.82
CA ASN A 71 -37.84 -10.09 -12.47
C ASN A 71 -36.69 -10.04 -11.44
N SER A 72 -36.84 -9.20 -10.41
CA SER A 72 -35.83 -8.94 -9.38
C SER A 72 -35.47 -10.16 -8.52
N GLN A 73 -36.27 -11.23 -8.54
CA GLN A 73 -35.95 -12.47 -7.83
C GLN A 73 -34.72 -13.19 -8.40
N PHE A 74 -34.38 -12.96 -9.68
CA PHE A 74 -33.24 -13.57 -10.32
C PHE A 74 -31.97 -12.79 -9.98
N ARG A 75 -31.16 -13.36 -9.08
CA ARG A 75 -29.86 -12.81 -8.67
C ARG A 75 -28.70 -13.33 -9.50
N ASN A 76 -28.93 -14.36 -10.31
CA ASN A 76 -27.97 -14.98 -11.22
C ASN A 76 -28.70 -15.88 -12.24
N SER A 77 -27.96 -16.32 -13.26
CA SER A 77 -28.49 -17.13 -14.36
C SER A 77 -29.00 -18.51 -13.91
N ARG A 78 -28.48 -19.08 -12.82
CA ARG A 78 -28.95 -20.37 -12.28
C ARG A 78 -30.40 -20.26 -11.81
N LEU A 79 -30.74 -19.24 -11.03
CA LEU A 79 -32.13 -19.05 -10.57
C LEU A 79 -33.10 -18.82 -11.73
N LEU A 80 -32.67 -18.09 -12.76
CA LEU A 80 -33.46 -17.90 -13.97
C LEU A 80 -33.64 -19.22 -14.72
N LYS A 81 -32.57 -20.01 -14.89
CA LYS A 81 -32.63 -21.33 -15.52
C LYS A 81 -33.59 -22.26 -14.77
N ASP A 82 -33.45 -22.38 -13.46
CA ASP A 82 -34.29 -23.23 -12.62
C ASP A 82 -35.79 -22.85 -12.71
N ALA A 83 -36.10 -21.59 -12.97
CA ALA A 83 -37.47 -21.13 -13.20
C ALA A 83 -37.95 -21.43 -14.63
N LEU A 84 -37.10 -21.23 -15.64
CA LEU A 84 -37.42 -21.52 -17.04
C LEU A 84 -37.63 -23.02 -17.29
N ASP A 85 -36.81 -23.88 -16.68
CA ASP A 85 -36.92 -25.34 -16.79
C ASP A 85 -38.29 -25.83 -16.29
N ARG A 86 -38.87 -25.18 -15.27
CA ARG A 86 -40.20 -25.52 -14.71
C ARG A 86 -41.38 -25.20 -15.63
N LEU A 87 -41.16 -24.48 -16.73
CA LEU A 87 -42.22 -24.24 -17.72
C LEU A 87 -42.47 -25.46 -18.60
N ASP A 88 -41.54 -26.43 -18.64
CA ASP A 88 -41.65 -27.73 -19.33
C ASP A 88 -42.16 -27.69 -20.79
N THR A 89 -42.02 -26.52 -21.43
CA THR A 89 -42.59 -26.21 -22.75
C THR A 89 -41.52 -25.82 -23.78
N TYR A 90 -40.30 -25.54 -23.34
CA TYR A 90 -39.26 -24.95 -24.17
C TYR A 90 -38.04 -25.85 -24.29
N SER A 91 -37.40 -25.81 -25.47
CA SER A 91 -36.16 -26.56 -25.70
C SER A 91 -35.00 -25.96 -24.92
N GLU A 92 -33.96 -26.76 -24.65
CA GLU A 92 -32.72 -26.26 -24.04
C GLU A 92 -32.11 -25.10 -24.82
N LYS A 93 -32.20 -25.13 -26.15
CA LYS A 93 -31.71 -24.04 -27.03
C LYS A 93 -32.48 -22.74 -26.83
N ASP A 94 -33.79 -22.82 -26.64
CA ASP A 94 -34.63 -21.65 -26.36
C ASP A 94 -34.28 -21.05 -24.99
N ILE A 95 -34.09 -21.91 -23.97
CA ILE A 95 -33.68 -21.50 -22.62
C ILE A 95 -32.29 -20.84 -22.67
N GLN A 96 -31.33 -21.47 -23.34
CA GLN A 96 -29.97 -20.93 -23.47
C GLN A 96 -29.96 -19.56 -24.15
N THR A 97 -30.87 -19.31 -25.09
CA THR A 97 -31.02 -17.99 -25.70
C THR A 97 -31.38 -16.93 -24.66
N VAL A 98 -32.30 -17.23 -23.72
CA VAL A 98 -32.64 -16.30 -22.63
C VAL A 98 -31.48 -16.11 -21.66
N LEU A 99 -30.76 -17.18 -21.32
CA LEU A 99 -29.58 -17.09 -20.45
C LEU A 99 -28.47 -16.25 -21.06
N ASN A 100 -28.26 -16.33 -22.38
CA ASN A 100 -27.30 -15.47 -23.08
C ASN A 100 -27.72 -14.00 -23.06
N ILE A 101 -29.02 -13.70 -23.21
CA ILE A 101 -29.54 -12.33 -23.09
C ILE A 101 -29.36 -11.83 -21.65
N TYR A 102 -29.63 -12.67 -20.65
CA TYR A 102 -29.40 -12.35 -19.24
C TYR A 102 -27.92 -12.02 -19.00
N GLU A 103 -27.01 -12.82 -19.59
CA GLU A 103 -25.58 -12.55 -19.51
C GLU A 103 -25.19 -11.25 -20.22
N GLU A 104 -25.74 -10.95 -21.40
CA GLU A 104 -25.47 -9.68 -22.11
C GLU A 104 -25.93 -8.45 -21.31
N VAL A 105 -27.02 -8.58 -20.53
CA VAL A 105 -27.54 -7.51 -19.68
C VAL A 105 -26.70 -7.29 -18.41
N PHE A 106 -26.15 -8.36 -17.82
CA PHE A 106 -25.50 -8.28 -16.51
C PHE A 106 -23.98 -8.45 -16.52
N ASP A 107 -23.39 -9.03 -17.57
CA ASP A 107 -21.96 -9.31 -17.73
C ASP A 107 -21.34 -9.95 -16.47
N HIS A 108 -21.98 -11.04 -16.00
CA HIS A 108 -21.53 -11.75 -14.81
C HIS A 108 -20.20 -12.47 -15.03
N GLN A 109 -19.83 -12.81 -16.26
CA GLN A 109 -18.52 -13.39 -16.59
C GLN A 109 -17.37 -12.46 -16.23
N SER A 110 -17.58 -11.15 -16.28
CA SER A 110 -16.59 -10.14 -15.88
C SER A 110 -16.52 -9.91 -14.36
N PHE A 111 -17.33 -10.62 -13.56
CA PHE A 111 -17.32 -10.50 -12.10
C PHE A 111 -16.13 -11.22 -11.47
N THR A 112 -15.17 -10.44 -10.97
CA THR A 112 -13.97 -10.96 -10.29
C THR A 112 -14.09 -10.97 -8.75
N GLY A 113 -15.26 -10.64 -8.22
CA GLY A 113 -15.52 -10.51 -6.79
C GLY A 113 -16.04 -9.13 -6.39
N ARG A 114 -16.24 -8.94 -5.08
CA ARG A 114 -16.87 -7.72 -4.51
C ARG A 114 -16.11 -6.43 -4.79
N SER A 115 -14.79 -6.52 -5.05
CA SER A 115 -13.89 -5.42 -5.38
C SER A 115 -14.53 -4.44 -6.37
N CYS A 116 -15.11 -4.98 -7.43
CA CYS A 116 -15.65 -4.23 -8.54
C CYS A 116 -17.11 -3.79 -8.35
N ALA A 117 -17.70 -3.97 -7.17
CA ALA A 117 -19.13 -3.78 -6.89
C ALA A 117 -19.44 -2.94 -5.63
N PHE A 118 -18.43 -2.37 -4.97
CA PHE A 118 -18.59 -1.50 -3.79
C PHE A 118 -17.54 -0.37 -3.76
N PHE A 119 -17.70 0.59 -2.86
CA PHE A 119 -17.00 1.89 -2.89
C PHE A 119 -16.14 2.18 -1.65
N LYS A 120 -15.79 1.16 -0.86
CA LYS A 120 -15.03 1.25 0.41
C LYS A 120 -14.12 0.01 0.54
N TYR A 121 -13.23 -0.03 1.54
CA TYR A 121 -12.28 -1.12 1.76
C TYR A 121 -11.37 -1.30 0.55
N GLU A 122 -11.34 -2.49 -0.05
CA GLU A 122 -10.58 -2.74 -1.28
C GLU A 122 -11.25 -2.15 -2.53
N GLY A 123 -12.48 -1.63 -2.42
CA GLY A 123 -13.38 -1.26 -3.51
C GLY A 123 -12.98 -0.09 -4.40
N LEU A 124 -13.89 0.25 -5.31
CA LEU A 124 -13.71 1.28 -6.33
C LEU A 124 -13.32 2.64 -5.73
N GLY A 125 -12.20 3.18 -6.24
CA GLY A 125 -11.66 4.49 -5.83
C GLY A 125 -11.02 4.53 -4.44
N SER A 126 -10.98 3.41 -3.72
CA SER A 126 -10.38 3.33 -2.40
C SER A 126 -8.87 3.08 -2.49
N ILE A 127 -8.08 3.86 -1.74
CA ILE A 127 -6.66 3.57 -1.52
C ILE A 127 -6.57 2.53 -0.41
N TYR A 128 -5.81 1.46 -0.64
CA TYR A 128 -5.55 0.44 0.38
C TYR A 128 -4.07 0.53 0.83
N TRP A 129 -3.84 1.11 2.01
CA TRP A 129 -2.54 1.64 2.40
C TRP A 129 -1.45 0.59 2.54
N HIS A 130 -1.79 -0.64 2.97
CA HIS A 130 -0.82 -1.72 3.04
C HIS A 130 -0.16 -2.01 1.68
N MET A 131 -0.90 -1.90 0.56
CA MET A 131 -0.33 -2.11 -0.76
C MET A 131 0.57 -0.93 -1.19
N VAL A 132 0.23 0.29 -0.79
CA VAL A 132 1.07 1.47 -1.05
C VAL A 132 2.38 1.39 -0.28
N SER A 133 2.36 0.96 0.98
CA SER A 133 3.60 0.75 1.76
C SER A 133 4.44 -0.42 1.24
N LYS A 134 3.83 -1.46 0.65
CA LYS A 134 4.57 -2.48 -0.11
C LYS A 134 5.27 -1.88 -1.32
N LEU A 135 4.61 -0.99 -2.06
CA LEU A 135 5.22 -0.26 -3.17
C LEU A 135 6.38 0.62 -2.68
N LEU A 136 6.22 1.34 -1.57
CA LEU A 136 7.29 2.14 -0.95
C LEU A 136 8.52 1.28 -0.65
N LEU A 137 8.31 0.14 0.01
CA LEU A 137 9.37 -0.80 0.36
C LEU A 137 10.04 -1.38 -0.90
N ALA A 138 9.27 -1.77 -1.91
CA ALA A 138 9.84 -2.28 -3.17
C ALA A 138 10.70 -1.22 -3.89
N VAL A 139 10.27 0.05 -3.90
CA VAL A 139 11.07 1.15 -4.46
C VAL A 139 12.34 1.39 -3.65
N ASN A 140 12.29 1.25 -2.31
CA ASN A 140 13.47 1.28 -1.45
C ASN A 140 14.48 0.19 -1.85
N GLU A 141 14.04 -1.06 -2.01
CA GLU A 141 14.91 -2.17 -2.41
C GLU A 141 15.53 -1.96 -3.81
N ILE A 142 14.73 -1.45 -4.76
CA ILE A 142 15.21 -1.11 -6.11
C ILE A 142 16.23 0.03 -6.05
N TYR A 143 16.02 1.05 -5.23
CA TYR A 143 16.97 2.15 -5.02
C TYR A 143 18.32 1.63 -4.50
N TYR A 144 18.32 0.78 -3.48
CA TYR A 144 19.55 0.18 -2.96
C TYR A 144 20.23 -0.74 -3.97
N THR A 145 19.45 -1.47 -4.76
CA THR A 145 19.99 -2.27 -5.87
C THR A 145 20.67 -1.39 -6.91
N ALA A 146 20.09 -0.23 -7.25
CA ALA A 146 20.67 0.72 -8.19
C ALA A 146 22.00 1.31 -7.66
N ILE A 147 22.08 1.65 -6.36
CA ILE A 147 23.33 2.11 -5.73
C ILE A 147 24.41 1.01 -5.79
N THR A 148 24.06 -0.20 -5.33
CA THR A 148 25.04 -1.30 -5.22
C THR A 148 25.54 -1.81 -6.56
N THR A 149 24.73 -1.68 -7.62
CA THR A 149 25.12 -2.03 -8.99
C THR A 149 25.74 -0.85 -9.76
N GLN A 150 25.93 0.31 -9.11
CA GLN A 150 26.49 1.52 -9.71
C GLN A 150 25.73 1.94 -10.98
N SER A 151 24.40 1.90 -10.91
CA SER A 151 23.53 2.40 -11.98
C SER A 151 23.75 3.90 -12.24
N ASP A 152 23.31 4.39 -13.40
CA ASP A 152 23.39 5.81 -13.77
C ASP A 152 22.80 6.73 -12.70
N GLN A 153 23.48 7.83 -12.37
CA GLN A 153 23.08 8.75 -11.31
C GLN A 153 21.68 9.33 -11.53
N LYS A 154 21.26 9.59 -12.78
CA LYS A 154 19.91 10.10 -13.07
C LYS A 154 18.84 9.09 -12.68
N ILE A 155 19.12 7.79 -12.83
CA ILE A 155 18.20 6.72 -12.41
C ILE A 155 18.10 6.67 -10.88
N ILE A 156 19.22 6.79 -10.18
CA ILE A 156 19.27 6.80 -8.71
C ILE A 156 18.47 8.01 -8.17
N ASP A 157 18.70 9.20 -8.72
CA ASP A 157 18.01 10.43 -8.31
C ASP A 157 16.50 10.37 -8.60
N GLU A 158 16.10 9.76 -9.70
CA GLU A 158 14.69 9.59 -10.04
C GLU A 158 14.01 8.55 -9.13
N LEU A 159 14.66 7.41 -8.84
CA LEU A 159 14.15 6.42 -7.88
C LEU A 159 13.95 7.03 -6.49
N LYS A 160 14.91 7.85 -6.06
CA LYS A 160 14.83 8.61 -4.82
C LYS A 160 13.66 9.58 -4.81
N THR A 161 13.45 10.29 -5.91
CA THR A 161 12.30 11.20 -6.07
C THR A 161 10.99 10.43 -5.93
N ILE A 162 10.85 9.32 -6.67
CA ILE A 162 9.67 8.44 -6.62
C ILE A 162 9.45 7.88 -5.21
N TYR A 163 10.51 7.47 -4.52
CA TYR A 163 10.45 6.99 -3.13
C TYR A 163 9.82 8.04 -2.22
N TYR A 164 10.32 9.28 -2.24
CA TYR A 164 9.77 10.34 -1.40
C TYR A 164 8.36 10.78 -1.82
N GLU A 165 8.02 10.75 -3.10
CA GLU A 165 6.64 11.00 -3.55
C GLU A 165 5.65 9.96 -3.01
N ILE A 166 6.02 8.68 -3.03
CA ILE A 166 5.19 7.62 -2.44
C ILE A 166 5.09 7.82 -0.93
N LYS A 167 6.21 8.10 -0.24
CA LYS A 167 6.25 8.35 1.21
C LYS A 167 5.35 9.52 1.61
N GLU A 168 5.41 10.62 0.87
CA GLU A 168 4.55 11.78 1.12
C GLU A 168 3.07 11.45 0.89
N GLY A 169 2.78 10.59 -0.10
CA GLY A 169 1.46 10.03 -0.35
C GLY A 169 0.88 9.23 0.83
N ILE A 170 1.69 8.52 1.61
CA ILE A 170 1.27 7.81 2.85
C ILE A 170 0.61 8.78 3.84
N GLY A 171 1.11 10.02 3.91
CA GLY A 171 0.36 11.13 4.45
C GLY A 171 0.71 11.59 5.86
N MET A 172 1.87 11.19 6.41
CA MET A 172 2.32 11.63 7.75
C MET A 172 2.37 13.17 7.90
N HIS A 173 2.62 13.90 6.79
CA HIS A 173 2.67 15.36 6.77
C HIS A 173 1.40 16.02 6.21
N LYS A 174 0.36 15.25 5.89
CA LYS A 174 -0.91 15.83 5.42
C LYS A 174 -1.59 16.58 6.56
N ASN A 175 -2.34 17.61 6.21
CA ASN A 175 -3.25 18.26 7.15
C ASN A 175 -4.27 17.21 7.67
N PRO A 176 -4.57 17.15 8.98
CA PRO A 176 -5.60 16.28 9.56
C PRO A 176 -6.94 16.29 8.82
N ALA A 177 -7.37 17.43 8.26
CA ALA A 177 -8.60 17.52 7.47
C ALA A 177 -8.52 16.75 6.14
N GLN A 178 -7.36 16.77 5.47
CA GLN A 178 -7.12 16.00 4.24
C GLN A 178 -6.92 14.51 4.53
N TYR A 179 -6.26 14.19 5.64
CA TYR A 179 -6.05 12.81 6.09
C TYR A 179 -7.37 12.18 6.58
N GLY A 180 -8.16 12.95 7.33
CA GLY A 180 -9.40 12.55 7.99
C GLY A 180 -9.23 12.00 9.41
N ALA A 181 -8.03 12.09 9.98
CA ALA A 181 -7.69 11.70 11.34
C ALA A 181 -6.33 12.30 11.75
N PHE A 182 -5.74 11.82 12.86
CA PHE A 182 -4.35 12.11 13.20
C PHE A 182 -3.41 11.42 12.19
N PRO A 183 -2.58 12.19 11.45
CA PRO A 183 -1.69 11.63 10.41
C PRO A 183 -0.60 10.67 10.92
N THR A 184 -0.37 10.64 12.23
CA THR A 184 0.58 9.75 12.89
C THR A 184 0.04 8.34 13.10
N ASP A 185 -1.29 8.16 12.99
CA ASP A 185 -1.94 6.89 13.26
C ASP A 185 -2.16 6.13 11.95
N PRO A 186 -1.84 4.83 11.87
CA PRO A 186 -2.04 4.04 10.68
C PRO A 186 -3.52 3.63 10.51
N TYR A 187 -3.96 3.52 9.26
CA TYR A 187 -5.32 3.13 8.89
C TYR A 187 -5.29 2.18 7.68
N SER A 188 -6.27 1.28 7.55
CA SER A 188 -6.25 0.30 6.45
C SER A 188 -6.49 0.92 5.08
N HIS A 189 -7.43 1.87 4.96
CA HIS A 189 -7.84 2.39 3.65
C HIS A 189 -8.44 3.80 3.69
N THR A 190 -8.46 4.48 2.54
CA THR A 190 -9.11 5.78 2.33
C THR A 190 -10.05 5.70 1.13
N PRO A 191 -11.38 5.63 1.33
CA PRO A 191 -12.36 5.63 0.25
C PRO A 191 -12.35 6.93 -0.57
N ALA A 192 -13.08 6.94 -1.69
CA ALA A 192 -13.21 8.14 -2.53
C ALA A 192 -13.97 9.29 -1.83
N HIS A 193 -14.86 8.97 -0.89
CA HIS A 193 -15.85 9.88 -0.33
C HIS A 193 -15.63 10.25 1.14
N CYS A 194 -14.55 9.77 1.77
CA CYS A 194 -14.22 10.09 3.16
C CYS A 194 -12.72 9.94 3.42
N GLY A 195 -12.27 10.41 4.58
CA GLY A 195 -10.90 10.24 5.05
C GLY A 195 -10.58 8.80 5.48
N VAL A 196 -9.41 8.60 6.06
CA VAL A 196 -8.90 7.29 6.48
C VAL A 196 -9.87 6.49 7.36
N GLN A 197 -9.83 5.16 7.23
CA GLN A 197 -10.76 4.22 7.88
C GLN A 197 -10.03 2.99 8.42
N GLN A 198 -10.57 2.40 9.49
CA GLN A 198 -10.03 1.24 10.23
C GLN A 198 -8.65 1.51 10.87
N PRO A 199 -8.61 2.10 12.07
CA PRO A 199 -7.36 2.47 12.74
C PRO A 199 -6.55 1.27 13.25
N GLY A 200 -5.24 1.46 13.34
CA GLY A 200 -4.34 0.66 14.18
C GLY A 200 -3.73 -0.54 13.47
N MET A 201 -4.30 -1.73 13.66
CA MET A 201 -3.64 -3.02 13.38
C MET A 201 -3.67 -3.42 11.89
N THR A 202 -3.22 -2.54 11.01
CA THR A 202 -3.01 -2.83 9.58
C THR A 202 -1.59 -3.34 9.33
N GLY A 203 -1.42 -4.27 8.38
CA GLY A 203 -0.10 -4.76 7.96
C GLY A 203 0.82 -3.69 7.36
N GLN A 204 0.27 -2.51 7.04
CA GLN A 204 1.00 -1.31 6.62
C GLN A 204 2.20 -1.01 7.55
N VAL A 205 1.98 -1.09 8.86
CA VAL A 205 2.99 -0.69 9.86
C VAL A 205 4.29 -1.50 9.77
N LYS A 206 4.19 -2.78 9.38
CA LYS A 206 5.35 -3.66 9.19
C LYS A 206 6.19 -3.20 8.00
N GLU A 207 5.56 -2.78 6.92
CA GLU A 207 6.26 -2.34 5.71
C GLU A 207 6.93 -0.99 5.94
N ASP A 208 6.21 -0.05 6.56
CA ASP A 208 6.72 1.28 6.90
C ASP A 208 7.89 1.21 7.89
N TYR A 209 7.83 0.29 8.86
CA TYR A 209 8.94 0.01 9.78
C TYR A 209 10.20 -0.44 9.04
N ILE A 210 10.07 -1.41 8.11
CA ILE A 210 11.22 -1.90 7.33
C ILE A 210 11.77 -0.79 6.42
N ALA A 211 10.89 -0.05 5.74
CA ALA A 211 11.28 1.08 4.90
C ALA A 211 12.04 2.14 5.71
N ARG A 212 11.62 2.41 6.96
CA ARG A 212 12.34 3.34 7.85
C ARG A 212 13.75 2.85 8.22
N PHE A 213 13.95 1.56 8.46
CA PHE A 213 15.32 1.02 8.66
C PHE A 213 16.15 1.08 7.38
N GLY A 214 15.51 0.94 6.23
CA GLY A 214 16.10 1.27 4.93
C GLY A 214 16.58 2.72 4.91
N GLU A 215 15.74 3.71 5.24
CA GLU A 215 16.14 5.13 5.28
C GLU A 215 17.29 5.43 6.23
N LEU A 216 17.26 4.83 7.42
CA LEU A 216 18.34 4.92 8.40
C LEU A 216 19.64 4.24 7.90
N GLY A 217 19.58 3.51 6.78
CA GLY A 217 20.74 2.87 6.17
C GLY A 217 21.21 1.63 6.90
N VAL A 218 20.35 0.99 7.69
CA VAL A 218 20.74 -0.20 8.46
C VAL A 218 20.61 -1.43 7.58
N HIS A 219 21.74 -2.01 7.19
CA HIS A 219 21.77 -3.20 6.33
C HIS A 219 22.55 -4.32 6.97
N VAL A 220 22.10 -5.56 6.76
CA VAL A 220 22.82 -6.77 7.17
C VAL A 220 23.23 -7.54 5.93
N LYS A 221 24.53 -7.75 5.75
CA LYS A 221 25.10 -8.56 4.66
C LYS A 221 26.27 -9.37 5.19
N ASN A 222 26.33 -10.65 4.86
CA ASN A 222 27.40 -11.56 5.30
C ASN A 222 27.66 -11.56 6.82
N GLY A 223 26.60 -11.38 7.62
CA GLY A 223 26.68 -11.31 9.07
C GLY A 223 27.22 -9.99 9.65
N CYS A 224 27.44 -8.98 8.81
CA CYS A 224 27.90 -7.64 9.21
C CYS A 224 26.75 -6.63 9.14
N VAL A 225 26.61 -5.80 10.18
CA VAL A 225 25.72 -4.63 10.17
C VAL A 225 26.46 -3.45 9.56
N SER A 226 25.81 -2.71 8.68
CA SER A 226 26.32 -1.44 8.13
C SER A 226 25.31 -0.31 8.26
N PHE A 227 25.82 0.91 8.24
CA PHE A 227 25.09 2.17 8.42
C PHE A 227 25.33 3.10 7.22
N LYS A 228 24.48 3.01 6.19
CA LYS A 228 24.61 3.74 4.91
C LYS A 228 23.32 4.53 4.59
N PRO A 229 23.13 5.70 5.20
CA PRO A 229 21.84 6.41 5.21
C PRO A 229 21.56 7.20 3.92
N ASN A 230 21.64 6.57 2.75
CA ASN A 230 21.49 7.22 1.44
C ASN A 230 20.08 7.81 1.16
N LEU A 231 19.08 7.48 1.98
CA LEU A 231 17.72 8.03 1.93
C LEU A 231 17.36 8.85 3.17
N LEU A 232 18.31 9.10 4.08
CA LEU A 232 18.09 9.98 5.22
C LEU A 232 18.27 11.43 4.79
N LYS A 233 17.34 12.31 5.19
CA LYS A 233 17.44 13.74 4.90
C LYS A 233 18.24 14.45 5.98
N LYS A 234 19.06 15.43 5.61
CA LYS A 234 19.77 16.28 6.58
C LYS A 234 18.82 17.00 7.56
N SER A 235 17.59 17.29 7.12
CA SER A 235 16.54 17.90 7.95
C SER A 235 16.04 17.03 9.11
N GLU A 236 16.38 15.73 9.14
CA GLU A 236 16.00 14.83 10.24
C GLU A 236 16.94 14.92 11.45
N PHE A 237 18.08 15.58 11.31
CA PHE A 237 19.01 15.81 12.41
C PHE A 237 18.56 16.99 13.28
N ILE A 238 18.71 16.87 14.59
CA ILE A 238 18.26 17.90 15.52
C ILE A 238 19.08 19.18 15.39
N THR A 239 18.42 20.33 15.46
CA THR A 239 19.07 21.64 15.30
C THR A 239 19.54 22.26 16.62
N LYS A 240 19.18 21.64 17.75
CA LYS A 240 19.55 22.04 19.12
C LYS A 240 19.72 20.80 19.99
N ARG A 241 20.46 20.95 21.10
CA ARG A 241 20.66 19.89 22.10
C ARG A 241 19.31 19.35 22.60
N ASN A 242 19.22 18.04 22.77
CA ASN A 242 18.03 17.36 23.28
C ASN A 242 18.41 16.09 24.05
N GLU A 243 17.43 15.34 24.53
CA GLU A 243 17.61 14.10 25.26
C GLU A 243 16.93 12.93 24.54
N PHE A 244 17.66 11.83 24.37
CA PHE A 244 17.11 10.58 23.89
C PHE A 244 16.75 9.67 25.06
N ASN A 245 15.45 9.48 25.27
CA ASN A 245 14.89 8.63 26.30
C ASN A 245 14.53 7.27 25.70
N PHE A 246 15.07 6.18 26.24
CA PHE A 246 14.76 4.82 25.77
C PHE A 246 14.85 3.80 26.91
N TYR A 247 14.43 2.57 26.63
CA TYR A 247 14.63 1.43 27.53
C TYR A 247 15.74 0.53 26.98
N ASN A 248 16.76 0.23 27.77
CA ASN A 248 17.86 -0.66 27.38
C ASN A 248 17.45 -2.15 27.46
N ILE A 249 18.33 -3.06 27.05
CA ILE A 249 18.09 -4.52 27.08
C ILE A 249 17.75 -5.08 28.47
N HIS A 250 18.11 -4.37 29.54
CA HIS A 250 17.82 -4.70 30.93
C HIS A 250 16.50 -4.10 31.43
N LYS A 251 15.71 -3.48 30.53
CA LYS A 251 14.44 -2.78 30.81
C LYS A 251 14.61 -1.54 31.68
N GLU A 252 15.81 -0.98 31.73
CA GLU A 252 16.11 0.22 32.49
C GLU A 252 15.86 1.44 31.61
N LYS A 253 15.24 2.47 32.19
CA LYS A 253 15.08 3.75 31.52
C LYS A 253 16.43 4.45 31.47
N THR A 254 16.90 4.76 30.27
CA THR A 254 18.19 5.41 30.02
C THR A 254 17.97 6.71 29.26
N ILE A 255 18.77 7.71 29.59
CA ILE A 255 18.78 9.02 28.94
C ILE A 255 20.16 9.25 28.35
N ILE A 256 20.22 9.57 27.05
CA ILE A 256 21.46 9.96 26.38
C ILE A 256 21.32 11.41 25.90
N PRO A 257 22.24 12.32 26.27
CA PRO A 257 22.25 13.66 25.71
C PRO A 257 22.60 13.60 24.22
N LEU A 258 21.84 14.32 23.41
CA LEU A 258 22.07 14.48 21.98
C LEU A 258 22.52 15.89 21.69
N GLU A 259 23.66 16.02 21.01
CA GLU A 259 24.18 17.31 20.57
C GLU A 259 23.51 17.77 19.27
N LYS A 260 23.64 19.06 18.94
CA LYS A 260 23.21 19.58 17.64
C LYS A 260 23.82 18.75 16.50
N ASN A 261 23.07 18.60 15.41
CA ASN A 261 23.44 17.81 14.23
C ASN A 261 23.54 16.30 14.51
N SER A 262 22.75 15.80 15.46
CA SER A 262 22.64 14.37 15.73
C SER A 262 21.20 13.85 15.58
N LEU A 263 21.07 12.54 15.47
CA LEU A 263 19.82 11.78 15.47
C LEU A 263 20.08 10.50 16.26
N ALA A 264 19.09 10.00 16.99
CA ALA A 264 19.19 8.71 17.67
C ALA A 264 18.01 7.80 17.37
N PHE A 265 18.30 6.50 17.36
CA PHE A 265 17.33 5.42 17.28
C PHE A 265 17.88 4.20 18.03
N THR A 266 17.11 3.12 18.08
CA THR A 266 17.64 1.84 18.57
C THR A 266 17.63 0.79 17.47
N TYR A 267 18.64 -0.08 17.47
CA TYR A 267 18.67 -1.28 16.66
C TYR A 267 18.88 -2.47 17.59
N ILE A 268 17.89 -3.37 17.64
CA ILE A 268 17.89 -4.52 18.56
C ILE A 268 18.03 -4.06 20.04
N GLN A 269 17.54 -2.86 20.34
CA GLN A 269 17.57 -2.20 21.66
C GLN A 269 18.95 -1.67 22.10
N ILE A 270 19.93 -1.64 21.18
CA ILE A 270 21.18 -0.88 21.37
C ILE A 270 20.97 0.54 20.79
N PRO A 271 21.30 1.60 21.54
CA PRO A 271 21.20 2.97 21.03
C PRO A 271 22.25 3.23 19.95
N ILE A 272 21.78 3.72 18.80
CA ILE A 272 22.59 4.17 17.67
C ILE A 272 22.44 5.69 17.59
N ILE A 273 23.56 6.40 17.57
CA ILE A 273 23.60 7.87 17.49
C ILE A 273 24.32 8.25 16.20
N TYR A 274 23.60 8.87 15.29
CA TYR A 274 24.12 9.44 14.06
C TYR A 274 24.53 10.88 14.31
N THR A 275 25.72 11.27 13.88
CA THR A 275 26.23 12.65 13.99
C THR A 275 26.84 13.09 12.67
N LEU A 276 26.50 14.29 12.20
CA LEU A 276 27.12 14.86 10.99
C LEU A 276 28.61 15.14 11.23
N SER A 277 29.44 14.74 10.27
CA SER A 277 30.90 14.83 10.31
C SER A 277 31.47 15.04 8.91
N ASP A 278 32.79 15.14 8.80
CA ASP A 278 33.53 15.22 7.53
C ASP A 278 34.02 13.85 7.04
N LYS A 279 33.78 12.80 7.81
CA LYS A 279 34.18 11.43 7.47
C LYS A 279 33.29 10.39 8.14
N ASP A 280 33.16 9.26 7.47
CA ASP A 280 32.49 8.09 8.01
C ASP A 280 33.36 7.38 9.05
N GLN A 281 32.82 7.20 10.24
CA GLN A 281 33.49 6.49 11.34
C GLN A 281 32.46 5.93 12.31
N ILE A 282 32.72 4.73 12.84
CA ILE A 282 31.93 4.14 13.90
C ILE A 282 32.75 4.07 15.18
N THR A 283 32.18 4.56 16.28
CA THR A 283 32.70 4.41 17.64
C THR A 283 31.75 3.56 18.46
N ILE A 284 32.26 2.47 19.02
CA ILE A 284 31.50 1.52 19.83
C ILE A 284 31.95 1.70 21.27
N THR A 285 31.01 1.97 22.18
CA THR A 285 31.28 1.97 23.61
C THR A 285 30.80 0.65 24.20
N LEU A 286 31.71 -0.11 24.79
CA LEU A 286 31.43 -1.39 25.44
C LEU A 286 30.92 -1.17 26.88
N LYS A 287 30.44 -2.24 27.51
CA LYS A 287 29.92 -2.23 28.89
C LYS A 287 30.92 -1.73 29.94
N ASN A 288 32.22 -1.95 29.71
CA ASN A 288 33.33 -1.50 30.56
C ASN A 288 33.82 -0.08 30.19
N ASP A 289 33.05 0.68 29.42
CA ASP A 289 33.39 2.00 28.87
C ASP A 289 34.59 2.04 27.91
N GLU A 290 35.14 0.87 27.54
CA GLU A 290 36.14 0.77 26.48
C GLU A 290 35.54 1.20 25.14
N LYS A 291 36.30 2.02 24.39
CA LYS A 291 35.91 2.51 23.08
C LYS A 291 36.68 1.82 21.97
N LYS A 292 35.97 1.30 20.98
CA LYS A 292 36.53 0.76 19.74
C LYS A 292 36.12 1.65 18.57
N THR A 293 37.10 2.05 17.76
CA THR A 293 36.87 2.91 16.59
C THR A 293 37.10 2.11 15.31
N ILE A 294 36.21 2.26 14.34
CA ILE A 294 36.27 1.63 13.03
C ILE A 294 36.13 2.74 11.98
N ASN A 295 37.06 2.82 11.03
CA ASN A 295 36.92 3.72 9.90
C ASN A 295 35.91 3.13 8.89
N GLY A 296 35.03 3.98 8.35
CA GLY A 296 33.96 3.56 7.45
C GLY A 296 32.64 3.26 8.17
N THR A 297 31.74 2.55 7.48
CA THR A 297 30.31 2.44 7.83
C THR A 297 29.87 1.01 8.19
N GLU A 298 30.79 0.07 8.38
CA GLU A 298 30.45 -1.34 8.57
C GLU A 298 31.10 -1.92 9.83
N LEU A 299 30.31 -2.65 10.61
CA LEU A 299 30.76 -3.40 11.77
C LEU A 299 31.32 -4.76 11.32
N LYS A 300 32.34 -5.23 12.03
CA LYS A 300 32.82 -6.61 11.89
C LYS A 300 31.75 -7.61 12.32
N SER A 301 31.86 -8.85 11.84
CA SER A 301 30.86 -9.90 12.06
C SER A 301 30.75 -10.36 13.51
N ASP A 302 31.83 -10.31 14.27
CA ASP A 302 31.86 -10.59 15.72
C ASP A 302 31.03 -9.57 16.50
N ILE A 303 31.25 -8.27 16.25
CA ILE A 303 30.52 -7.17 16.89
C ILE A 303 29.03 -7.24 16.50
N SER A 304 28.75 -7.48 15.22
CA SER A 304 27.40 -7.63 14.70
C SER A 304 26.66 -8.79 15.37
N ARG A 305 27.35 -9.91 15.62
CA ARG A 305 26.79 -11.05 16.34
C ARG A 305 26.42 -10.71 17.79
N SER A 306 27.22 -9.91 18.49
CA SER A 306 26.88 -9.44 19.84
C SER A 306 25.60 -8.59 19.84
N ILE A 307 25.36 -7.77 18.80
CA ILE A 307 24.11 -7.04 18.60
C ILE A 307 22.93 -8.01 18.43
N PHE A 308 23.04 -8.95 17.48
CA PHE A 308 21.95 -9.89 17.17
C PHE A 308 21.57 -10.77 18.38
N ASN A 309 22.57 -11.20 19.15
CA ASN A 309 22.38 -12.05 20.32
C ASN A 309 22.03 -11.27 21.59
N ARG A 310 22.00 -9.93 21.53
CA ARG A 310 21.65 -9.05 22.66
C ARG A 310 22.51 -9.33 23.90
N THR A 311 23.81 -9.54 23.71
CA THR A 311 24.72 -9.98 24.79
C THR A 311 24.87 -8.95 25.92
N GLY A 312 24.58 -7.68 25.64
CA GLY A 312 24.79 -6.57 26.58
C GLY A 312 26.23 -6.11 26.69
N GLU A 313 27.11 -6.56 25.80
CA GLU A 313 28.50 -6.12 25.74
C GLU A 313 28.65 -4.71 25.16
N ILE A 314 27.68 -4.27 24.34
CA ILE A 314 27.69 -2.97 23.66
C ILE A 314 26.70 -2.04 24.35
N ASN A 315 27.20 -0.94 24.92
CA ASN A 315 26.39 0.10 25.56
C ASN A 315 25.77 1.05 24.52
N LYS A 316 26.57 1.52 23.56
CA LYS A 316 26.12 2.40 22.47
C LYS A 316 27.00 2.31 21.23
N ILE A 317 26.44 2.68 20.08
CA ILE A 317 27.18 2.86 18.82
C ILE A 317 26.96 4.29 18.33
N GLU A 318 28.05 5.00 18.11
CA GLU A 318 28.08 6.34 17.55
C GLU A 318 28.59 6.25 16.11
N VAL A 319 27.83 6.74 15.15
CA VAL A 319 28.15 6.72 13.72
C VAL A 319 28.30 8.16 13.25
N SER A 320 29.53 8.54 12.95
CA SER A 320 29.83 9.77 12.21
C SER A 320 29.48 9.55 10.76
N ILE A 321 28.65 10.42 10.20
CA ILE A 321 28.21 10.38 8.81
C ILE A 321 28.82 11.56 8.09
N ASP A 322 29.52 11.29 6.99
CA ASP A 322 29.95 12.34 6.09
C ASP A 322 28.74 13.11 5.56
N HIS A 323 28.63 14.38 5.97
CA HIS A 323 27.50 15.23 5.66
C HIS A 323 27.36 15.53 4.15
N THR A 324 28.41 15.29 3.35
CA THR A 324 28.38 15.44 1.90
C THR A 324 27.63 14.28 1.20
N LEU A 325 27.44 13.16 1.90
CA LEU A 325 26.76 11.96 1.40
C LEU A 325 25.25 11.94 1.71
N LEU A 326 24.76 12.95 2.43
CA LEU A 326 23.36 13.08 2.83
C LEU A 326 22.55 13.96 1.89
N ASN A 327 21.24 13.71 1.88
CA ASN A 327 20.26 14.37 1.03
C ASN A 327 19.79 15.73 1.53
#